data_AF-A0A968PBB0-F1
#
_entry.id   AF-A0A968PBB0-F1
#
_cell.length_a   1.000
_cell.length_b   1.000
_cell.length_c   1.000
_cell.angle_alpha   90.00
_cell.angle_beta   90.00
_cell.angle_gamma   90.00
#
_symmetry.space_group_name_H-M   'P 1'
#
loop_
_entity.id
_entity.type
_entity.pdbx_description
1 polymer ?
#
loop_
_entity_poly.entity_id
_entity_poly.type
_entity_poly.pdbx_seq_one_letter_code
_entity_poly.pdbx_strand_id
1 'polypeptide(L)' 'MSELCRLGAGEIAARVASGEVSAAEVLESCYGRIVETEPKISAYLDLLGGDARRRA' A
#
# COMPACT_ATOMS: atom_id res chain seq x y z
N MET A 1 -4.37 -10.83 4.97
CA MET A 1 -3.84 -9.55 4.43
C MET A 1 -4.22 -9.51 2.97
N SER A 2 -4.87 -8.43 2.50
CA SER A 2 -5.25 -8.34 1.08
C SER A 2 -3.99 -8.19 0.23
N GLU A 3 -3.94 -8.86 -0.92
CA GLU A 3 -2.79 -8.83 -1.83
C GLU A 3 -2.88 -7.67 -2.85
N LEU A 4 -3.50 -6.56 -2.46
CA LEU A 4 -3.65 -5.37 -3.32
C LEU A 4 -2.28 -4.82 -3.76
N CYS A 5 -1.24 -4.97 -2.93
CA CYS A 5 0.14 -4.61 -3.26
C CYS A 5 0.77 -5.42 -4.42
N ARG A 6 0.10 -6.48 -4.92
CA ARG A 6 0.52 -7.24 -6.10
C ARG A 6 -0.16 -6.77 -7.39
N LEU A 7 -1.18 -5.93 -7.29
CA LEU A 7 -1.90 -5.41 -8.44
C LEU A 7 -1.11 -4.31 -9.13
N GLY A 8 -1.33 -4.14 -10.43
CA GLY A 8 -0.81 -3.02 -11.19
C GLY A 8 -1.51 -1.71 -10.83
N ALA A 9 -0.84 -0.59 -11.08
CA ALA A 9 -1.38 0.75 -10.78
C ALA A 9 -2.73 1.02 -11.47
N GLY A 10 -2.92 0.53 -12.71
CA GLY A 10 -4.20 0.67 -13.42
C GLY A 10 -5.34 -0.12 -12.79
N GLU A 11 -5.07 -1.31 -12.26
CA GLU A 11 -6.05 -2.14 -11.57
C GLU A 11 -6.45 -1.50 -10.24
N ILE A 12 -5.47 -1.01 -9.47
CA ILE A 12 -5.71 -0.27 -8.23
C ILE A 12 -6.57 0.97 -8.51
N ALA A 13 -6.22 1.76 -9.52
CA ALA A 13 -6.96 2.97 -9.87
C ALA A 13 -8.43 2.65 -10.25
N ALA A 14 -8.64 1.59 -11.04
CA ALA A 14 -9.98 1.17 -11.43
C ALA A 14 -10.84 0.76 -10.23
N ARG A 15 -10.26 0.00 -9.28
CA ARG A 15 -10.98 -0.47 -8.08
C ARG A 15 -11.25 0.64 -7.07
N VAL A 16 -10.35 1.61 -6.95
CA VAL A 16 -10.58 2.80 -6.11
C VAL A 16 -11.67 3.67 -6.74
N ALA A 17 -11.63 3.88 -8.06
CA ALA A 17 -12.64 4.67 -8.76
C ALA A 17 -14.03 4.03 -8.71
N SER A 18 -14.11 2.70 -8.71
CA SER A 18 -15.38 1.97 -8.56
C SER A 18 -15.86 1.87 -7.10
N GLY A 19 -15.04 2.24 -6.12
CA GLY A 19 -15.34 2.11 -4.70
C GLY A 19 -15.24 0.67 -4.16
N GLU A 20 -14.69 -0.26 -4.93
CA GLU A 20 -14.45 -1.65 -4.49
C GLU A 20 -13.43 -1.70 -3.34
N VAL A 21 -12.44 -0.80 -3.38
CA VAL A 21 -11.44 -0.64 -2.32
C VAL A 21 -11.18 0.84 -2.05
N SER A 22 -10.88 1.18 -0.80
CA SER A 22 -10.45 2.53 -0.40
C SER A 22 -8.95 2.74 -0.59
N ALA A 23 -8.53 4.01 -0.67
CA ALA A 23 -7.11 4.36 -0.68
C ALA A 23 -6.38 3.87 0.59
N ALA A 24 -7.07 3.90 1.74
CA ALA A 24 -6.55 3.39 3.00
C ALA A 24 -6.28 1.88 2.95
N GLU A 25 -7.16 1.07 2.36
CA GLU A 25 -6.96 -0.37 2.21
C GLU A 25 -5.76 -0.71 1.31
N VAL A 26 -5.58 0.05 0.23
CA VAL A 26 -4.42 -0.08 -0.65
C VAL A 26 -3.13 0.26 0.12
N LEU A 27 -3.14 1.37 0.86
CA LEU A 27 -2.01 1.79 1.68
C LEU A 27 -1.61 0.72 2.70
N GLU A 28 -2.56 0.19 3.47
CA GLU A 28 -2.26 -0.83 4.48
C GLU A 28 -1.78 -2.14 3.86
N SER A 29 -2.27 -2.52 2.67
CA SER A 29 -1.75 -3.68 1.94
C SER A 29 -0.27 -3.50 1.54
N CYS A 30 0.07 -2.35 0.97
CA CYS A 30 1.45 -2.02 0.61
C CYS A 30 2.35 -1.92 1.84
N TYR A 31 1.89 -1.23 2.88
CA TYR A 31 2.67 -1.05 4.11
C TYR A 31 2.89 -2.36 4.86
N GLY A 32 1.88 -3.23 4.91
CA GLY A 32 2.02 -4.57 5.47
C GLY A 32 3.11 -5.38 4.77
N ARG A 33 3.17 -5.31 3.44
CA ARG A 33 4.24 -5.98 2.68
C ARG A 33 5.62 -5.39 2.97
N ILE A 34 5.73 -4.06 3.05
CA ILE A 34 6.97 -3.37 3.40
C ILE A 34 7.46 -3.84 4.77
N VAL A 35 6.60 -3.82 5.79
CA VAL A 35 6.97 -4.26 7.15
C VAL A 35 7.51 -5.70 7.16
N GLU A 36 6.96 -6.59 6.31
CA GLU A 36 7.43 -7.97 6.19
C GLU A 36 8.80 -8.10 5.51
N THR A 37 9.07 -7.29 4.48
CA THR A 37 10.25 -7.45 3.62
C THR A 37 11.41 -6.53 3.96
N GLU A 38 11.14 -5.37 4.54
CA GLU A 38 12.13 -4.32 4.73
C GLU A 38 13.32 -4.74 5.61
N PRO A 39 13.14 -5.55 6.69
CA PRO A 39 14.28 -6.07 7.46
C PRO A 39 15.26 -6.93 6.63
N LYS A 40 14.86 -7.41 5.45
CA LYS A 40 15.66 -8.26 4.57
C LYS A 40 16.24 -7.49 3.38
N ILE A 41 15.47 -6.55 2.84
CA ILE A 41 15.82 -5.84 1.60
C ILE A 41 16.52 -4.51 1.90
N SER A 42 16.12 -3.80 2.96
CA SER A 42 16.61 -2.45 3.27
C SER A 42 16.52 -1.51 2.06
N ALA A 43 15.34 -1.48 1.42
CA ALA A 43 15.08 -0.69 0.22
C ALA A 43 14.84 0.79 0.51
N TYR A 44 14.30 1.13 1.68
CA TYR A 44 13.92 2.49 2.04
C TYR A 44 14.84 3.06 3.10
N LEU A 45 15.28 4.29 2.89
CA LEU A 45 16.03 5.04 3.91
C LEU A 45 15.10 5.55 5.01
N ASP A 46 13.88 5.98 4.64
CA ASP A 46 12.86 6.51 5.54
C ASP A 46 11.47 5.98 5.16
N LEU A 47 10.67 5.60 6.16
CA LEU A 47 9.28 5.18 5.99
C LEU A 47 8.31 6.26 6.46
N LEU A 48 7.54 6.84 5.53
CA LEU A 48 6.56 7.91 5.79
C LEU A 48 5.14 7.37 6.04
N GLY A 49 5.01 6.17 6.62
CA GLY A 49 3.73 5.48 6.76
C GLY A 49 2.68 6.26 7.56
N GLY A 50 3.09 6.96 8.62
CA GLY A 50 2.19 7.80 9.41
C GLY A 50 1.60 8.96 8.61
N ASP A 51 2.40 9.58 7.76
CA ASP A 51 1.97 10.72 6.92
C ASP A 51 1.09 10.25 5.77
N ALA A 52 1.43 9.11 5.17
CA ALA A 52 0.61 8.48 4.15
C ALA A 52 -0.79 8.14 4.68
N ARG A 53 -0.89 7.58 5.90
CA ARG A 53 -2.19 7.27 6.54
C ARG A 53 -3.08 8.48 6.73
N ARG A 54 -2.51 9.65 7.06
CA ARG A 54 -3.30 10.88 7.26
C ARG A 54 -3.83 11.48 5.96
N ARG A 55 -3.29 11.06 4.81
CA ARG A 55 -3.64 11.58 3.48
C ARG A 55 -4.47 10.60 2.64
N ALA A 56 -4.62 9.36 3.11
CA ALA A 56 -5.44 8.31 2.49
C ALA A 56 -6.90 8.44 2.92
#